data_AF-A0AA92TYF0-F1
#
_entry.id   AF-A0AA92TYF0-F1
#
_cell.length_a   1.000
_cell.length_b   1.000
_cell.length_c   1.000
_cell.angle_alpha   90.00
_cell.angle_beta   90.00
_cell.angle_gamma   90.00
#
_symmetry.space_group_name_H-M   'P 1'
#
loop_
_entity.id
_entity.type
_entity.pdbx_description
1 polymer ?
#
loop_
_entity_poly.entity_id
_entity_poly.type
_entity_poly.pdbx_seq_one_letter_code
_entity_poly.pdbx_strand_id
1 'polypeptide(L)'
;MTQEQEAEVQRLIKDIDVTELMNMLKKHGNRYSRRILKFFRWFCKYVPIIIMCFHAYGIWEFSQHPREMFIPYNENMPCYIFIYFMVYVLPMVTILASRFFFLCQRYRIPFIYFLGINAAHIVEWNWYTTKNMVDSCFTVMVVTAIFYLYSFAKMFVNETKMGRKICS
;
A
#
# COMPACT_ATOMS: atom_id res chain seq x y z
N MET A 1 -20.63 -27.64 13.74
CA MET A 1 -21.64 -26.83 13.03
C MET A 1 -22.35 -27.79 12.09
N THR A 2 -23.66 -27.90 12.18
CA THR A 2 -24.46 -28.69 11.22
C THR A 2 -24.66 -27.87 9.94
N GLN A 3 -24.86 -28.52 8.79
CA GLN A 3 -25.00 -27.82 7.49
C GLN A 3 -26.16 -26.81 7.46
N GLU A 4 -27.22 -27.04 8.24
CA GLU A 4 -28.33 -26.09 8.40
C GLU A 4 -27.90 -24.80 9.11
N GLN A 5 -27.04 -24.91 10.13
CA GLN A 5 -26.50 -23.74 10.84
C GLN A 5 -25.57 -22.91 9.96
N GLU A 6 -24.79 -23.55 9.08
CA GLU A 6 -23.95 -22.83 8.12
C GLU A 6 -24.78 -22.07 7.08
N ALA A 7 -25.85 -22.68 6.58
CA ALA A 7 -26.78 -22.03 5.64
C ALA A 7 -27.55 -20.86 6.26
N GLU A 8 -27.93 -20.99 7.54
CA GLU A 8 -28.62 -19.92 8.28
C GLU A 8 -27.68 -18.73 8.54
N VAL A 9 -26.43 -19.01 8.96
CA VAL A 9 -25.40 -17.98 9.11
C VAL A 9 -25.07 -17.30 7.78
N GLN A 10 -25.00 -18.04 6.67
CA GLN A 10 -24.80 -17.47 5.34
C GLN A 10 -25.96 -16.56 4.92
N ARG A 11 -27.21 -16.93 5.20
CA ARG A 11 -28.37 -16.06 4.94
C ARG A 11 -28.34 -14.79 5.78
N LEU A 12 -27.99 -14.89 7.05
CA LEU A 12 -27.87 -13.74 7.96
C LEU A 12 -26.73 -12.79 7.56
N ILE A 13 -25.64 -13.30 6.99
CA ILE A 13 -24.49 -12.50 6.57
C ILE A 13 -24.68 -11.89 5.17
N LYS A 14 -25.55 -12.45 4.33
CA LYS A 14 -25.72 -12.05 2.92
C LYS A 14 -26.08 -10.57 2.72
N ASP A 15 -26.83 -10.00 3.66
CA ASP A 15 -27.28 -8.61 3.61
C ASP A 15 -26.47 -7.67 4.53
N ILE A 16 -25.46 -8.20 5.23
CA ILE A 16 -24.59 -7.41 6.11
C ILE A 16 -23.43 -6.84 5.30
N ASP A 17 -23.22 -5.52 5.38
CA ASP A 17 -22.06 -4.90 4.75
C ASP A 17 -20.76 -5.48 5.31
N VAL A 18 -19.78 -5.71 4.44
CA VAL A 18 -18.47 -6.32 4.79
C VAL A 18 -17.79 -5.53 5.92
N THR A 19 -18.01 -4.22 5.96
CA THR A 19 -17.55 -3.32 7.02
C THR A 19 -18.12 -3.67 8.39
N GLU A 20 -19.43 -3.93 8.45
CA GLU A 20 -20.17 -4.26 9.66
C GLU A 20 -19.82 -5.67 10.15
N LEU A 21 -19.72 -6.62 9.21
CA LEU A 21 -19.23 -7.97 9.47
C LEU A 21 -17.84 -7.94 10.11
N MET A 22 -16.93 -7.09 9.61
CA MET A 22 -15.56 -7.00 10.11
C MET A 22 -15.50 -6.35 11.50
N ASN A 23 -16.37 -5.38 11.79
CA ASN A 23 -16.53 -4.80 13.13
C ASN A 23 -17.09 -5.82 14.12
N MET A 24 -18.06 -6.63 13.72
CA MET A 24 -18.59 -7.73 14.53
C MET A 24 -17.53 -8.78 14.81
N LEU A 25 -16.76 -9.22 13.80
CA LEU A 25 -15.65 -10.15 13.97
C LEU A 25 -14.56 -9.60 14.88
N LYS A 26 -14.30 -8.30 14.84
CA LYS A 26 -13.34 -7.67 15.74
C LYS A 26 -13.83 -7.58 17.19
N LYS A 27 -15.14 -7.43 17.40
CA LYS A 27 -15.77 -7.29 18.72
C LYS A 27 -16.06 -8.65 19.39
N HIS A 28 -16.62 -9.58 18.62
CA HIS A 28 -17.11 -10.88 19.11
C HIS A 28 -16.27 -12.08 18.65
N GLY A 29 -15.30 -11.87 17.76
CA GLY A 29 -14.45 -12.95 17.27
C GLY A 29 -13.56 -13.56 18.33
N ASN A 30 -13.28 -14.85 18.16
CA ASN A 30 -12.35 -15.61 19.00
C ASN A 30 -10.98 -14.88 19.10
N ARG A 31 -10.24 -15.10 20.19
CA ARG A 31 -8.94 -14.48 20.47
C ARG A 31 -7.95 -14.63 19.29
N TYR A 32 -7.99 -15.76 18.59
CA TYR A 32 -7.17 -16.01 17.40
C TYR A 32 -7.56 -15.11 16.21
N SER A 33 -8.86 -15.04 15.87
CA SER A 33 -9.38 -14.16 14.82
C SER A 33 -9.05 -12.67 15.07
N ARG A 34 -9.15 -12.22 16.33
CA ARG A 34 -8.77 -10.84 16.71
C ARG A 34 -7.28 -10.57 16.55
N ARG A 35 -6.40 -11.54 16.82
CA ARG A 35 -4.94 -11.39 16.57
C ARG A 35 -4.65 -11.30 15.08
N ILE A 36 -5.26 -12.15 14.26
CA ILE A 36 -5.10 -12.13 12.80
C ILE A 36 -5.57 -10.78 12.24
N LEU A 37 -6.74 -10.28 12.63
CA LEU A 37 -7.24 -8.99 12.16
C LEU A 37 -6.34 -7.81 12.58
N LYS A 38 -5.75 -7.86 13.78
CA LYS A 38 -4.76 -6.86 14.21
C LYS A 38 -3.47 -6.95 13.39
N PHE A 39 -2.98 -8.16 13.14
CA PHE A 39 -1.81 -8.39 12.29
C PHE A 39 -2.06 -7.89 10.87
N PHE A 40 -3.21 -8.22 10.27
CA PHE A 40 -3.56 -7.79 8.92
C PHE A 40 -3.70 -6.26 8.82
N ARG A 41 -4.32 -5.62 9.82
CA ARG A 41 -4.33 -4.14 9.90
C ARG A 41 -2.91 -3.57 9.99
N TRP A 42 -2.04 -4.16 10.81
CA TRP A 42 -0.64 -3.73 10.93
C TRP A 42 0.09 -3.91 9.59
N PHE A 43 -0.11 -5.05 8.93
CA PHE A 43 0.44 -5.38 7.62
C PHE A 43 0.05 -4.34 6.57
N CYS A 44 -1.25 -4.08 6.38
CA CYS A 44 -1.74 -3.07 5.43
C CYS A 44 -1.28 -1.65 5.76
N LYS A 45 -0.91 -1.37 7.01
CA LYS A 45 -0.44 -0.06 7.46
C LYS A 45 1.03 0.17 7.15
N TYR A 46 1.89 -0.81 7.43
CA TYR A 46 3.34 -0.62 7.40
C TYR A 46 4.01 -1.21 6.16
N VAL A 47 3.51 -2.30 5.60
CA VAL A 47 4.14 -2.96 4.45
C VAL A 47 4.22 -2.03 3.23
N PRO A 48 3.16 -1.28 2.84
CA PRO A 48 3.26 -0.35 1.72
C PRO A 48 4.30 0.75 1.95
N ILE A 49 4.44 1.24 3.19
CA ILE A 49 5.45 2.26 3.53
C ILE A 49 6.86 1.67 3.38
N ILE A 50 7.07 0.46 3.92
CA ILE A 50 8.37 -0.22 3.85
C ILE A 50 8.76 -0.45 2.39
N ILE A 51 7.87 -1.02 1.57
CA ILE A 51 8.12 -1.26 0.14
C ILE A 51 8.41 0.06 -0.58
N MET A 52 7.67 1.14 -0.27
CA MET A 52 7.89 2.46 -0.89
C MET A 52 9.29 2.99 -0.56
N CYS A 53 9.72 2.90 0.69
CA CYS A 53 11.05 3.35 1.10
C CYS A 53 12.16 2.51 0.47
N PHE A 54 12.02 1.18 0.43
CA PHE A 54 12.98 0.30 -0.23
C PHE A 54 13.05 0.55 -1.73
N HIS A 55 11.90 0.75 -2.39
CA HIS A 55 11.84 1.09 -3.79
C HIS A 55 12.53 2.43 -4.05
N ALA A 56 12.22 3.48 -3.28
CA ALA A 56 12.86 4.79 -3.41
C ALA A 56 14.39 4.73 -3.22
N TYR A 57 14.86 3.95 -2.25
CA TYR A 57 16.29 3.71 -2.05
C TYR A 57 16.91 2.95 -3.24
N GLY A 58 16.23 1.90 -3.72
CA GLY A 58 16.68 1.13 -4.87
C GLY A 58 16.80 1.97 -6.14
N ILE A 59 15.84 2.88 -6.39
CA ILE A 59 15.92 3.83 -7.51
C ILE A 59 17.09 4.81 -7.33
N TRP A 60 17.30 5.31 -6.12
CA TRP A 60 18.41 6.21 -5.82
C TRP A 60 19.76 5.54 -6.11
N GLU A 61 19.99 4.33 -5.58
CA GLU A 61 21.21 3.56 -5.84
C GLU A 61 21.36 3.21 -7.33
N PHE A 62 20.27 2.77 -7.95
CA PHE A 62 20.24 2.44 -9.37
C PHE A 62 20.58 3.65 -10.25
N SER A 63 20.11 4.84 -9.91
CA SER A 63 20.37 6.07 -10.68
C SER A 63 21.86 6.38 -10.85
N GLN A 64 22.68 5.98 -9.87
CA GLN A 64 24.12 6.26 -9.84
C GLN A 64 24.96 5.31 -10.72
N HIS A 65 24.39 4.20 -11.18
CA HIS A 65 25.12 3.17 -11.91
C HIS A 65 24.71 3.16 -13.39
N PRO A 66 25.63 3.10 -14.37
CA PRO A 66 25.26 3.19 -15.79
C PRO A 66 24.62 1.91 -16.37
N ARG A 67 24.64 0.79 -15.65
CA ARG A 67 24.06 -0.49 -16.10
C ARG A 67 22.58 -0.56 -15.78
N GLU A 68 21.85 -1.35 -16.58
CA GLU A 68 20.45 -1.71 -16.30
C GLU A 68 20.35 -2.65 -15.10
N MET A 69 19.21 -2.59 -14.40
CA MET A 69 19.02 -3.29 -13.13
C MET A 69 19.00 -4.80 -13.29
N PHE A 70 18.43 -5.28 -14.41
CA PHE A 70 18.39 -6.68 -14.77
C PHE A 70 18.71 -6.85 -16.26
N ILE A 71 19.43 -7.93 -16.57
CA ILE A 71 19.52 -8.44 -17.92
C ILE A 71 18.45 -9.53 -18.03
N PRO A 72 17.38 -9.34 -18.81
CA PRO A 72 16.28 -10.29 -18.85
C PRO A 72 16.72 -11.58 -19.56
N TYR A 73 16.59 -12.70 -18.86
CA TYR A 73 16.77 -14.05 -19.40
C TYR A 73 15.42 -14.74 -19.46
N ASN A 74 15.04 -15.31 -20.60
CA ASN A 74 13.71 -15.94 -20.78
C ASN A 74 13.45 -17.07 -19.78
N GLU A 75 14.49 -17.77 -19.34
CA GLU A 75 14.42 -18.86 -18.36
C GLU A 75 13.92 -18.41 -16.98
N ASN A 76 14.16 -17.13 -16.63
CA ASN A 76 13.86 -16.57 -15.31
C ASN A 76 12.56 -15.75 -15.28
N MET A 77 11.79 -15.74 -16.38
CA MET A 77 10.52 -14.99 -16.50
C MET A 77 9.54 -15.22 -15.33
N PRO A 78 9.35 -16.43 -14.80
CA PRO A 78 8.48 -16.64 -13.64
C PRO A 78 8.94 -15.88 -12.39
N CYS A 79 10.24 -15.89 -12.10
CA CYS A 79 10.81 -15.18 -10.95
C CYS A 79 10.61 -13.67 -11.08
N TYR A 80 10.76 -13.15 -12.28
CA TYR A 80 10.61 -11.73 -12.55
C TYR A 80 9.18 -11.24 -12.40
N ILE A 81 8.20 -11.98 -12.94
CA ILE A 81 6.78 -11.68 -12.77
C ILE A 81 6.40 -11.74 -11.29
N PHE A 82 6.95 -12.70 -10.55
CA PHE A 82 6.73 -12.81 -9.10
C PHE A 82 7.23 -11.58 -8.34
N ILE A 83 8.44 -11.10 -8.64
CA ILE A 83 8.99 -9.88 -8.02
C ILE A 83 8.12 -8.67 -8.38
N TYR A 84 7.75 -8.51 -9.66
CA TYR A 84 6.86 -7.43 -10.08
C TYR A 84 5.53 -7.45 -9.31
N PHE A 85 4.93 -8.63 -9.19
CA PHE A 85 3.69 -8.79 -8.45
C PHE A 85 3.85 -8.41 -6.98
N MET A 86 4.92 -8.86 -6.33
CA MET A 86 5.17 -8.58 -4.91
C MET A 86 5.46 -7.10 -4.64
N VAL A 87 6.14 -6.41 -5.55
CA VAL A 87 6.57 -5.01 -5.35
C VAL A 87 5.52 -4.01 -5.83
N TYR A 88 4.81 -4.28 -6.93
CA TYR A 88 3.96 -3.29 -7.59
C TYR A 88 2.47 -3.62 -7.57
N VAL A 89 2.09 -4.90 -7.55
CA VAL A 89 0.67 -5.31 -7.57
C VAL A 89 0.15 -5.56 -6.15
N LEU A 90 0.92 -6.24 -5.30
CA LEU A 90 0.54 -6.53 -3.91
C LEU A 90 0.19 -5.26 -3.12
N PRO A 91 0.97 -4.16 -3.18
CA PRO A 91 0.58 -2.92 -2.50
C PRO A 91 -0.74 -2.34 -3.04
N MET A 92 -1.03 -2.50 -4.33
CA MET A 92 -2.30 -2.05 -4.92
C MET A 92 -3.49 -2.87 -4.41
N VAL A 93 -3.35 -4.19 -4.25
CA VAL A 93 -4.39 -5.04 -3.65
C VAL A 93 -4.66 -4.63 -2.20
N THR A 94 -3.62 -4.21 -1.47
CA THR A 94 -3.80 -3.71 -0.10
C THR A 94 -4.57 -2.39 -0.01
N ILE A 95 -4.83 -1.68 -1.11
CA ILE A 95 -5.72 -0.49 -1.14
C ILE A 95 -7.15 -0.88 -0.74
N LEU A 96 -7.65 -2.00 -1.26
CA LEU A 96 -8.99 -2.49 -0.92
C LEU A 96 -9.05 -2.79 0.59
N ALA A 97 -8.04 -3.50 1.10
CA ALA A 97 -7.84 -3.72 2.53
C ALA A 97 -7.75 -2.41 3.35
N SER A 98 -7.13 -1.37 2.80
CA SER A 98 -6.96 -0.08 3.47
C SER A 98 -8.28 0.67 3.69
N ARG A 99 -9.23 0.53 2.76
CA ARG A 99 -10.60 1.06 2.91
C ARG A 99 -11.34 0.34 4.01
N PHE A 100 -11.24 -1.00 4.08
CA PHE A 100 -11.88 -1.81 5.12
C PHE A 100 -11.42 -1.44 6.54
N PHE A 101 -10.15 -1.05 6.75
CA PHE A 101 -9.65 -0.70 8.09
C PHE A 101 -9.77 0.77 8.49
N PHE A 102 -10.34 1.63 7.63
CA PHE A 102 -10.40 3.09 7.83
C PHE A 102 -9.03 3.71 8.14
N LEU A 103 -8.00 3.34 7.35
CA LEU A 103 -6.67 3.93 7.53
C LEU A 103 -6.68 5.43 7.20
N CYS A 104 -6.01 6.24 8.05
CA CYS A 104 -5.87 7.68 7.85
C CYS A 104 -5.21 8.00 6.50
N GLN A 105 -5.50 9.18 5.95
CA GLN A 105 -4.98 9.63 4.65
C GLN A 105 -3.45 9.51 4.53
N ARG A 106 -2.70 9.72 5.63
CA ARG A 106 -1.24 9.54 5.68
C ARG A 106 -0.77 8.15 5.29
N TYR A 107 -1.47 7.10 5.73
CA TYR A 107 -1.15 5.71 5.41
C TYR A 107 -1.64 5.32 4.01
N ARG A 108 -2.37 6.21 3.32
CA ARG A 108 -2.80 6.01 1.94
C ARG A 108 -1.86 6.63 0.91
N ILE A 109 -0.95 7.50 1.33
CA ILE A 109 0.05 8.15 0.45
C ILE A 109 0.90 7.13 -0.32
N PRO A 110 1.40 6.02 0.29
CA PRO A 110 2.16 5.01 -0.46
C PRO A 110 1.40 4.42 -1.66
N PHE A 111 0.07 4.38 -1.62
CA PHE A 111 -0.71 3.86 -2.74
C PHE A 111 -0.67 4.78 -3.96
N ILE A 112 -0.64 6.09 -3.74
CA ILE A 112 -0.47 7.08 -4.82
C ILE A 112 0.92 6.92 -5.43
N TYR A 113 1.94 6.67 -4.60
CA TYR A 113 3.28 6.36 -5.05
C TYR A 113 3.30 5.14 -5.98
N PHE A 114 2.76 4.00 -5.53
CA PHE A 114 2.75 2.78 -6.35
C PHE A 114 1.91 2.91 -7.63
N LEU A 115 0.84 3.70 -7.62
CA LEU A 115 0.08 4.01 -8.82
C LEU A 115 0.96 4.77 -9.84
N GLY A 116 1.71 5.77 -9.38
CA GLY A 116 2.65 6.51 -10.21
C GLY A 116 3.78 5.63 -10.77
N ILE A 117 4.33 4.74 -9.95
CA ILE A 117 5.36 3.80 -10.40
C ILE A 117 4.82 2.83 -11.45
N ASN A 118 3.64 2.22 -11.22
CA ASN A 118 3.00 1.35 -12.22
C ASN A 118 2.71 2.12 -13.52
N ALA A 119 2.33 3.39 -13.44
CA ALA A 119 2.12 4.22 -14.64
C ALA A 119 3.43 4.38 -15.44
N ALA A 120 4.58 4.58 -14.77
CA ALA A 120 5.88 4.63 -15.44
C ALA A 120 6.22 3.30 -16.14
N HIS A 121 5.93 2.16 -15.51
CA HIS A 121 6.12 0.84 -16.11
C HIS A 121 5.25 0.62 -17.37
N ILE A 122 4.01 1.10 -17.34
CA ILE A 122 3.08 1.01 -18.48
C ILE A 122 3.58 1.86 -19.65
N VAL A 123 4.04 3.09 -19.40
CA VAL A 123 4.53 4.01 -20.44
C VAL A 123 5.77 3.47 -21.13
N GLU A 124 6.74 2.95 -20.36
CA GLU A 124 7.98 2.41 -20.91
C GLU A 124 7.85 0.96 -21.39
N TRP A 125 6.65 0.37 -21.32
CA TRP A 125 6.34 -1.02 -21.69
C TRP A 125 7.34 -2.03 -21.10
N ASN A 126 7.77 -1.79 -19.86
CA ASN A 126 8.78 -2.61 -19.21
C ASN A 126 8.33 -3.05 -17.83
N TRP A 127 8.53 -4.33 -17.54
CA TRP A 127 8.26 -4.91 -16.23
C TRP A 127 9.34 -4.53 -15.21
N TYR A 128 10.54 -4.13 -15.65
CA TYR A 128 11.61 -3.66 -14.77
C TYR A 128 11.80 -2.16 -14.87
N THR A 129 12.35 -1.60 -13.80
CA THR A 129 12.84 -0.23 -13.84
C THR A 129 14.03 -0.16 -14.79
N THR A 130 13.85 0.58 -15.89
CA THR A 130 14.94 0.91 -16.82
C THR A 130 15.52 2.28 -16.50
N LYS A 131 16.63 2.62 -17.16
CA LYS A 131 17.20 3.97 -17.06
C LYS A 131 16.25 5.09 -17.48
N ASN A 132 15.42 4.87 -18.49
CA ASN A 132 14.43 5.85 -18.94
C ASN A 132 13.37 6.15 -17.88
N MET A 133 13.12 5.20 -16.97
CA MET A 133 12.12 5.36 -15.90
C MET A 133 12.64 6.14 -14.70
N VAL A 134 13.95 6.34 -14.56
CA VAL A 134 14.56 6.93 -13.37
C VAL A 134 14.00 8.32 -13.08
N ASP A 135 13.87 9.18 -14.10
CA ASP A 135 13.33 10.54 -13.96
C ASP A 135 11.85 10.52 -13.54
N SER A 136 11.07 9.62 -14.13
CA SER A 136 9.66 9.40 -13.76
C SER A 136 9.54 8.91 -12.30
N CYS A 137 10.38 7.97 -11.88
CA CYS A 137 10.43 7.47 -10.51
C CYS A 137 10.82 8.57 -9.51
N PHE A 138 11.81 9.41 -9.83
CA PHE A 138 12.19 10.57 -9.02
C PHE A 138 11.05 11.59 -8.92
N THR A 139 10.35 11.85 -10.02
CA THR A 139 9.18 12.74 -10.02
C THR A 139 8.10 12.23 -9.05
N VAL A 140 7.78 10.93 -9.11
CA VAL A 140 6.83 10.30 -8.18
C VAL A 140 7.32 10.38 -6.73
N MET A 141 8.61 10.20 -6.47
CA MET A 141 9.21 10.36 -5.14
C MET A 141 9.04 11.79 -4.60
N VAL A 142 9.33 12.81 -5.41
CA VAL A 142 9.19 14.22 -5.01
C VAL A 142 7.73 14.58 -4.72
N VAL A 143 6.80 14.22 -5.63
CA VAL A 143 5.37 14.45 -5.42
C VAL A 143 4.87 13.76 -4.15
N THR A 144 5.35 12.55 -3.88
CA THR A 144 5.01 11.81 -2.66
C THR A 144 5.54 12.49 -1.41
N ALA A 145 6.77 13.03 -1.44
CA ALA A 145 7.33 13.81 -0.35
C ALA A 145 6.50 15.07 -0.06
N ILE A 146 6.04 15.77 -1.11
CA ILE A 146 5.15 16.94 -0.98
C ILE A 146 3.83 16.54 -0.29
N PHE A 147 3.23 15.41 -0.65
CA PHE A 147 2.02 14.93 0.04
C PHE A 147 2.26 14.63 1.53
N TYR A 148 3.41 14.06 1.88
CA TYR A 148 3.77 13.85 3.29
C TYR A 148 4.00 15.17 4.04
N LEU A 149 4.67 16.15 3.42
CA LEU A 149 4.87 17.48 3.99
C LEU A 149 3.54 18.19 4.20
N TYR A 150 2.63 18.16 3.23
CA TYR A 150 1.28 18.71 3.37
C TYR A 150 0.50 18.02 4.49
N SER A 151 0.55 16.69 4.56
CA SER A 151 -0.11 15.94 5.63
C SER A 151 0.47 16.28 7.01
N PHE A 152 1.78 16.54 7.10
CA PHE A 152 2.43 16.94 8.34
C PHE A 152 2.06 18.38 8.73
N ALA A 153 2.08 19.31 7.78
CA ALA A 153 1.68 20.70 8.00
C ALA A 153 0.22 20.79 8.48
N LYS A 154 -0.70 20.06 7.84
CA LYS A 154 -2.10 20.02 8.27
C LYS A 154 -2.27 19.50 9.70
N MET A 155 -1.53 18.45 10.06
CA MET A 155 -1.52 17.91 11.42
C MET A 155 -0.94 18.94 12.42
N PHE A 156 0.16 19.60 12.05
CA PHE A 156 0.78 20.62 12.87
C PHE A 156 -0.17 21.79 13.16
N VAL A 157 -0.82 22.33 12.12
CA VAL A 157 -1.75 23.47 12.22
C VAL A 157 -3.00 23.10 13.02
N ASN A 158 -3.62 21.94 12.76
CA ASN A 158 -4.94 21.62 13.33
C ASN A 158 -4.89 20.91 14.69
N GLU A 159 -3.93 20.01 14.90
CA GLU A 159 -3.93 19.11 16.06
C GLU A 159 -3.04 19.63 17.20
N THR A 160 -1.95 20.34 16.89
CA THR A 160 -1.02 20.81 17.92
C THR A 160 -1.47 22.13 18.56
N LYS A 161 -1.25 22.27 19.87
CA LYS A 161 -1.53 23.52 20.61
C LYS A 161 -0.64 24.69 20.14
N MET A 162 0.56 24.38 19.64
CA MET A 162 1.53 25.37 19.18
C MET A 162 1.19 25.88 17.77
N GLY A 163 0.85 24.98 16.83
CA GLY A 163 0.40 25.35 15.50
C GLY A 163 -0.89 26.18 15.50
N ARG A 164 -1.86 25.83 16.36
CA ARG A 164 -3.07 26.65 16.55
C ARG A 164 -2.81 28.06 17.08
N LYS A 165 -1.72 28.30 17.82
CA LYS A 165 -1.35 29.64 18.29
C LYS A 165 -0.57 30.46 17.26
N ILE A 166 0.17 29.79 16.38
CA ILE A 166 0.99 30.45 15.35
C ILE A 166 0.15 30.78 14.11
N CYS A 167 -0.86 29.95 13.82
CA CYS A 167 -1.72 30.08 12.64
C CYS A 167 -3.15 30.57 12.94
N SER A 168 -3.45 31.02 14.17
CA SER A 168 -4.66 31.82 14.46
C SER A 168 -4.38 33.30 14.26
#